data_AF-A0A652LCX3-F1
#
_entry.id   AF-A0A652LCX3-F1
#
_cell.length_a   1.000
_cell.length_b   1.000
_cell.length_c   1.000
_cell.angle_alpha   90.00
_cell.angle_beta   90.00
_cell.angle_gamma   90.00
#
_symmetry.space_group_name_H-M   'P 1'
#
loop_
_entity.id
_entity.type
_entity.pdbx_description
1 polymer ?
#
loop_
_entity_poly.entity_id
_entity_poly.type
_entity_poly.pdbx_seq_one_letter_code
_entity_poly.pdbx_strand_id
1 'polypeptide(L)'
;MDHDEPNPRPADERADEPAHEPQLRWTPFAPEDEARHRQDFLAGTVFVAAAGIMAPDDGPGPGSPDPVLVLEVHEDERTFAVVPQLREAFALLDTYGAVDLHHRTEIATGWSGMGGHDPLVKLQLRFLGPEPSPGTGQLVVPGRRHAALWQHVVDGGLIGISSARRMERAVAGPEATFADGIGACVLLATGASPVLDQFIEGYGWPRGARSSPP
;
A
#
# COMPACT_ATOMS: atom_id res chain seq x y z
N MET A 1 -38.88 37.54 41.32
CA MET A 1 -38.03 36.80 42.27
C MET A 1 -38.82 35.54 42.59
N ASP A 2 -38.51 34.35 42.09
CA ASP A 2 -37.26 33.89 41.48
C ASP A 2 -37.52 33.07 40.22
N HIS A 3 -36.58 33.24 39.30
CA HIS A 3 -36.34 32.35 38.18
C HIS A 3 -35.78 31.04 38.72
N ASP A 4 -36.26 29.90 38.23
CA ASP A 4 -35.38 28.74 38.12
C ASP A 4 -35.72 27.94 36.87
N GLU A 5 -34.68 27.70 36.08
CA GLU A 5 -34.68 27.30 34.69
C GLU A 5 -35.04 25.81 34.50
N PRO A 6 -35.57 25.43 33.31
CA PRO A 6 -35.71 24.04 32.94
C PRO A 6 -34.33 23.43 32.63
N ASN A 7 -33.92 22.47 33.45
CA ASN A 7 -32.74 21.64 33.27
C ASN A 7 -32.78 20.89 31.91
N PRO A 8 -31.89 21.19 30.94
CA PRO A 8 -31.83 20.44 29.69
C PRO A 8 -31.12 19.10 29.95
N ARG A 9 -31.77 18.01 29.54
CA ARG A 9 -31.14 16.69 29.53
C ARG A 9 -29.89 16.70 28.63
N PRO A 10 -28.83 15.98 28.99
CA PRO A 10 -27.60 15.98 28.22
C PRO A 10 -27.85 15.37 26.85
N ALA A 11 -27.22 15.99 25.85
CA ALA A 11 -27.11 15.44 24.50
C ALA A 11 -26.58 14.01 24.59
N ASP A 12 -27.25 13.09 23.90
CA ASP A 12 -26.72 11.77 23.58
C ASP A 12 -25.46 11.97 22.72
N GLU A 13 -24.32 12.18 23.37
CA GLU A 13 -23.00 11.90 22.83
C GLU A 13 -22.92 10.39 22.67
N ARG A 14 -23.49 9.87 21.57
CA ARG A 14 -23.04 8.60 21.02
C ARG A 14 -21.62 8.84 20.54
N ALA A 15 -20.67 8.61 21.44
CA ALA A 15 -19.29 8.41 21.07
C ALA A 15 -19.27 7.33 19.98
N ASP A 16 -18.98 7.74 18.75
CA ASP A 16 -18.63 6.83 17.67
C ASP A 16 -17.42 6.02 18.17
N GLU A 17 -17.68 4.79 18.62
CA GLU A 17 -16.62 3.83 18.88
C GLU A 17 -15.81 3.70 17.57
N PRO A 18 -14.49 3.93 17.57
CA PRO A 18 -13.72 3.75 16.36
C PRO A 18 -13.88 2.28 15.96
N ALA A 19 -14.49 2.08 14.80
CA ALA A 19 -14.61 0.78 14.18
C ALA A 19 -13.21 0.17 14.17
N HIS A 20 -12.99 -0.82 15.03
CA HIS A 20 -11.73 -1.53 15.07
C HIS A 20 -11.62 -2.23 13.72
N GLU A 21 -10.84 -1.66 12.81
CA GLU A 21 -10.48 -2.34 11.59
C GLU A 21 -9.87 -3.68 12.02
N PRO A 22 -10.42 -4.82 11.53
CA PRO A 22 -9.98 -6.11 11.99
C PRO A 22 -8.50 -6.26 11.70
N GLN A 23 -7.68 -6.19 12.74
CA GLN A 23 -6.26 -6.46 12.63
C GLN A 23 -6.12 -7.92 12.19
N LEU A 24 -5.64 -8.13 10.97
CA LEU A 24 -5.39 -9.45 10.43
C LEU A 24 -4.28 -10.11 11.26
N ARG A 25 -4.68 -10.98 12.19
CA ARG A 25 -3.76 -11.74 13.03
C ARG A 25 -3.22 -12.92 12.25
N TRP A 26 -1.90 -12.99 12.11
CA TRP A 26 -1.22 -14.14 11.53
C TRP A 26 -1.30 -15.32 12.50
N THR A 27 -1.81 -16.46 12.01
CA THR A 27 -1.81 -17.74 12.74
C THR A 27 -1.23 -18.79 11.80
N PRO A 28 -0.23 -19.58 12.22
CA PRO A 28 0.26 -20.69 11.41
C PRO A 28 -0.88 -21.67 11.10
N PHE A 29 -1.04 -22.05 9.83
CA PHE A 29 -2.05 -23.02 9.41
C PHE A 29 -1.58 -24.46 9.69
N ALA A 30 -2.52 -25.38 9.86
CA ALA A 30 -2.21 -26.80 9.91
C ALA A 30 -1.64 -27.28 8.55
N PRO A 31 -0.59 -28.13 8.51
CA PRO A 31 0.05 -28.55 7.25
C PRO A 31 -0.91 -29.15 6.23
N GLU A 32 -1.90 -29.92 6.69
CA GLU A 32 -2.92 -30.57 5.87
C GLU A 32 -3.83 -29.59 5.11
N ASP A 33 -3.95 -28.35 5.58
CA ASP A 33 -4.83 -27.33 5.00
C ASP A 33 -4.08 -26.25 4.21
N GLU A 34 -2.74 -26.33 4.14
CA GLU A 34 -1.88 -25.29 3.55
C GLU A 34 -2.31 -24.95 2.10
N ALA A 35 -2.61 -25.95 1.29
CA ALA A 35 -3.01 -25.75 -0.10
C ALA A 35 -4.35 -24.99 -0.22
N ARG A 36 -5.34 -25.31 0.64
CA ARG A 36 -6.64 -24.64 0.66
C ARG A 36 -6.49 -23.20 1.10
N HIS A 37 -5.80 -22.97 2.22
CA HIS A 37 -5.53 -21.63 2.70
C HIS A 37 -4.79 -20.80 1.66
N ARG A 38 -3.81 -21.38 0.95
CA ARG A 38 -3.10 -20.70 -0.13
C ARG A 38 -4.01 -20.31 -1.28
N GLN A 39 -4.92 -21.19 -1.70
CA GLN A 39 -5.90 -20.85 -2.73
C GLN A 39 -6.80 -19.70 -2.28
N ASP A 40 -7.32 -19.75 -1.06
CA ASP A 40 -8.15 -18.68 -0.48
C ASP A 40 -7.38 -17.37 -0.38
N PHE A 41 -6.09 -17.43 -0.02
CA PHE A 41 -5.21 -16.27 0.05
C PHE A 41 -4.92 -15.69 -1.34
N LEU A 42 -4.84 -16.49 -2.39
CA LEU A 42 -4.60 -16.01 -3.75
C LEU A 42 -5.87 -15.53 -4.45
N ALA A 43 -7.05 -15.98 -4.00
CA ALA A 43 -8.32 -15.62 -4.60
C ALA A 43 -8.57 -14.10 -4.56
N GLY A 44 -9.09 -13.56 -5.67
CA GLY A 44 -9.46 -12.15 -5.78
C GLY A 44 -8.28 -11.18 -5.67
N THR A 45 -7.08 -11.58 -6.10
CA THR A 45 -5.87 -10.75 -6.02
C THR A 45 -5.19 -10.59 -7.37
N VAL A 46 -4.45 -9.48 -7.53
CA VAL A 46 -3.57 -9.23 -8.66
C VAL A 46 -2.13 -9.50 -8.24
N PHE A 47 -1.38 -10.21 -9.07
CA PHE A 47 0.05 -10.39 -8.85
C PHE A 47 0.84 -9.17 -9.31
N VAL A 48 1.77 -8.73 -8.47
CA VAL A 48 2.79 -7.76 -8.85
C VAL A 48 3.74 -8.42 -9.86
N ALA A 49 3.87 -7.80 -11.02
CA ALA A 49 4.67 -8.27 -12.15
C ALA A 49 6.16 -8.07 -11.87
N ALA A 50 6.50 -6.88 -11.36
CA ALA A 50 7.84 -6.45 -11.00
C ALA A 50 7.78 -5.48 -9.81
N ALA A 51 8.90 -5.36 -9.10
CA ALA A 51 9.05 -4.33 -8.09
C ALA A 51 10.47 -3.77 -8.12
N GLY A 52 10.60 -2.49 -7.81
CA GLY A 52 11.86 -1.75 -7.82
C GLY A 52 11.88 -0.66 -6.77
N ILE A 53 13.04 -0.03 -6.59
CA ILE A 53 13.20 1.14 -5.72
C ILE A 53 13.48 2.34 -6.59
N MET A 54 12.74 3.41 -6.35
CA MET A 54 13.00 4.73 -6.88
C MET A 54 13.59 5.58 -5.77
N ALA A 55 14.76 6.17 -5.99
CA ALA A 55 15.46 7.00 -5.02
C ALA A 55 15.64 8.42 -5.58
N PRO A 56 15.65 9.46 -4.73
CA PRO A 56 15.87 10.83 -5.18
C PRO A 56 17.25 11.03 -5.81
N ASP A 57 17.30 11.89 -6.83
CA ASP A 57 18.50 12.15 -7.64
C ASP A 57 19.65 12.77 -6.84
N ASP A 58 19.36 13.52 -5.77
CA ASP A 58 20.35 14.24 -4.94
C ASP A 58 21.02 13.38 -3.83
N GLY A 59 20.74 12.07 -3.80
CA GLY A 59 21.32 11.16 -2.81
C GLY A 59 20.83 11.42 -1.37
N PRO A 60 21.31 10.64 -0.37
CA PRO A 60 20.84 10.70 1.00
C PRO A 60 21.45 11.89 1.74
N GLY A 61 20.95 13.10 1.45
CA GLY A 61 21.19 14.29 2.25
C GLY A 61 20.17 14.42 3.38
N PRO A 62 20.47 15.17 4.45
CA PRO A 62 19.47 15.53 5.45
C PRO A 62 18.34 16.32 4.78
N GLY A 63 17.15 15.73 4.70
CA GLY A 63 15.96 16.30 4.05
C GLY A 63 15.64 15.73 2.66
N SER A 64 16.46 14.81 2.12
CA SER A 64 16.09 14.08 0.91
C SER A 64 14.87 13.20 1.16
N PRO A 65 13.89 13.15 0.24
CA PRO A 65 12.71 12.30 0.42
C PRO A 65 13.12 10.83 0.49
N ASP A 66 12.40 10.04 1.29
CA ASP A 66 12.68 8.61 1.39
C ASP A 66 12.46 7.91 0.03
N PRO A 67 13.23 6.85 -0.28
CA PRO A 67 13.01 6.04 -1.47
C PRO A 67 11.60 5.45 -1.50
N VAL A 68 11.04 5.31 -2.69
CA VAL A 68 9.71 4.72 -2.91
C VAL A 68 9.86 3.31 -3.44
N LEU A 69 9.17 2.35 -2.80
CA LEU A 69 8.97 1.02 -3.36
C LEU A 69 7.94 1.08 -4.47
N VAL A 70 8.35 0.83 -5.70
CA VAL A 70 7.46 0.79 -6.85
C VAL A 70 7.01 -0.65 -7.07
N LEU A 71 5.70 -0.87 -7.07
CA LEU A 71 5.04 -2.11 -7.43
C LEU A 71 4.42 -1.97 -8.82
N GLU A 72 4.91 -2.75 -9.77
CA GLU A 72 4.40 -2.75 -11.14
C GLU A 72 3.37 -3.84 -11.34
N VAL A 73 2.19 -3.47 -11.83
CA VAL A 73 1.12 -4.40 -12.21
C VAL A 73 1.02 -4.51 -13.73
N HIS A 74 0.48 -5.64 -14.21
CA HIS A 74 0.16 -5.79 -15.62
C HIS A 74 -1.03 -4.90 -15.99
N GLU A 75 -0.96 -4.21 -17.13
CA GLU A 75 -2.05 -3.37 -17.63
C GLU A 75 -2.96 -4.18 -18.56
N ASP A 76 -3.66 -5.18 -18.00
CA ASP A 76 -4.50 -6.11 -18.76
C ASP A 76 -5.90 -6.29 -18.17
N GLU A 77 -6.79 -6.94 -18.94
CA GLU A 77 -8.17 -7.17 -18.51
C GLU A 77 -8.27 -8.01 -17.23
N ARG A 78 -7.33 -8.92 -16.98
CA ARG A 78 -7.34 -9.77 -15.78
C ARG A 78 -7.07 -8.94 -14.52
N THR A 79 -6.09 -8.05 -14.60
CA THR A 79 -5.74 -7.13 -13.51
C THR A 79 -6.93 -6.24 -13.17
N PHE A 80 -7.54 -5.64 -14.19
CA PHE A 80 -8.65 -4.72 -14.00
C PHE A 80 -9.99 -5.38 -13.70
N ALA A 81 -10.16 -6.67 -14.01
CA ALA A 81 -11.32 -7.42 -13.56
C ALA A 81 -11.31 -7.63 -12.04
N VAL A 82 -10.13 -7.77 -11.44
CA VAL A 82 -9.96 -7.98 -10.00
C VAL A 82 -9.89 -6.65 -9.24
N VAL A 83 -9.16 -5.67 -9.76
CA VAL A 83 -9.01 -4.35 -9.16
C VAL A 83 -9.35 -3.26 -10.19
N PRO A 84 -10.65 -3.07 -10.53
CA PRO A 84 -11.06 -2.06 -11.51
C PRO A 84 -10.68 -0.63 -11.10
N GLN A 85 -10.60 -0.36 -9.79
CA GLN A 85 -10.23 0.95 -9.24
C GLN A 85 -8.82 1.39 -9.68
N LEU A 86 -7.89 0.46 -9.95
CA LEU A 86 -6.57 0.82 -10.45
C LEU A 86 -6.63 1.44 -11.85
N ARG A 87 -7.55 0.97 -12.71
CA ARG A 87 -7.73 1.55 -14.05
C ARG A 87 -8.11 3.02 -13.95
N GLU A 88 -9.08 3.30 -13.08
CA GLU A 88 -9.58 4.65 -12.91
C GLU A 88 -8.56 5.54 -12.19
N ALA A 89 -7.86 5.03 -11.16
CA ALA A 89 -6.77 5.75 -10.49
C ALA A 89 -5.65 6.11 -11.48
N PHE A 90 -5.29 5.20 -12.38
CA PHE A 90 -4.34 5.45 -13.47
C PHE A 90 -4.84 6.50 -14.47
N ALA A 91 -6.12 6.52 -14.81
CA ALA A 91 -6.69 7.55 -15.68
C ALA A 91 -6.73 8.94 -15.01
N LEU A 92 -7.02 8.99 -13.71
CA LEU A 92 -6.98 10.22 -12.92
C LEU A 92 -5.54 10.73 -12.79
N LEU A 93 -4.58 9.83 -12.61
CA LEU A 93 -3.16 10.17 -12.59
C LEU A 93 -2.72 10.86 -13.89
N ASP A 94 -3.15 10.36 -15.05
CA ASP A 94 -2.87 11.00 -16.35
C ASP A 94 -3.49 12.40 -16.48
N THR A 95 -4.59 12.66 -15.77
CA THR A 95 -5.36 13.90 -15.90
C THR A 95 -4.90 14.98 -14.92
N TYR A 96 -4.59 14.59 -13.67
CA TYR A 96 -4.34 15.51 -12.56
C TYR A 96 -2.91 15.43 -12.00
N GLY A 97 -2.15 14.38 -12.32
CA GLY A 97 -0.85 14.11 -11.71
C GLY A 97 -0.95 13.51 -10.30
N ALA A 98 0.20 13.04 -9.78
CA ALA A 98 0.27 12.23 -8.56
C ALA A 98 -0.14 12.97 -7.28
N VAL A 99 0.26 14.25 -7.15
CA VAL A 99 0.02 15.05 -5.93
C VAL A 99 -1.47 15.32 -5.75
N ASP A 100 -2.14 15.78 -6.80
CA ASP A 100 -3.58 16.07 -6.76
C ASP A 100 -4.39 14.79 -6.55
N LEU A 101 -3.97 13.65 -7.13
CA LEU A 101 -4.60 12.36 -6.88
C LEU A 101 -4.44 11.94 -5.41
N HIS A 102 -3.24 12.07 -4.84
CA HIS A 102 -2.99 11.72 -3.44
C HIS A 102 -3.89 12.50 -2.47
N HIS A 103 -4.14 13.79 -2.73
CA HIS A 103 -5.04 14.59 -1.91
C HIS A 103 -6.53 14.25 -2.10
N ARG A 104 -6.91 13.62 -3.20
CA ARG A 104 -8.30 13.29 -3.55
C ARG A 104 -8.67 11.84 -3.23
N THR A 105 -7.68 10.95 -3.21
CA THR A 105 -7.87 9.52 -3.01
C THR A 105 -7.25 9.12 -1.69
N GLU A 106 -8.10 8.97 -0.68
CA GLU A 106 -7.71 8.31 0.56
C GLU A 106 -7.65 6.80 0.29
N ILE A 107 -6.43 6.23 0.37
CA ILE A 107 -6.19 4.80 0.23
C ILE A 107 -5.69 4.26 1.56
N ALA A 108 -6.57 3.60 2.32
CA ALA A 108 -6.15 2.87 3.50
C ALA A 108 -5.48 1.54 3.08
N THR A 109 -4.42 1.17 3.79
CA THR A 109 -3.63 -0.04 3.47
C THR A 109 -3.77 -1.09 4.57
N GLY A 110 -3.92 -2.35 4.16
CA GLY A 110 -3.95 -3.50 5.05
C GLY A 110 -2.91 -4.53 4.62
N TRP A 111 -2.18 -5.10 5.57
CA TRP A 111 -1.15 -6.10 5.30
C TRP A 111 -1.56 -7.47 5.80
N SER A 112 -1.35 -8.50 4.98
CA SER A 112 -1.46 -9.90 5.38
C SER A 112 -0.37 -10.73 4.72
N GLY A 113 -0.05 -11.86 5.34
CA GLY A 113 1.08 -12.69 4.91
C GLY A 113 0.76 -14.16 5.02
N MET A 114 1.34 -14.93 4.10
CA MET A 114 1.36 -16.39 4.14
C MET A 114 2.80 -16.87 4.11
N GLY A 115 3.18 -17.67 5.11
CA GLY A 115 4.52 -18.27 5.21
C GLY A 115 4.68 -19.49 4.30
N GLY A 116 5.70 -20.30 4.57
CA GLY A 116 6.05 -21.51 3.80
C GLY A 116 7.34 -21.35 2.98
N HIS A 117 7.52 -22.24 1.99
CA HIS A 117 8.68 -22.21 1.11
C HIS A 117 8.71 -20.95 0.24
N ASP A 118 7.56 -20.51 -0.28
CA ASP A 118 7.45 -19.27 -1.06
C ASP A 118 6.49 -18.32 -0.35
N PRO A 119 7.00 -17.51 0.59
CA PRO A 119 6.17 -16.60 1.36
C PRO A 119 5.57 -15.53 0.45
N LEU A 120 4.32 -15.19 0.75
CA LEU A 120 3.53 -14.22 0.01
C LEU A 120 3.10 -13.09 0.94
N VAL A 121 3.17 -11.87 0.44
CA VAL A 121 2.66 -10.68 1.13
C VAL A 121 1.49 -10.15 0.31
N LYS A 122 0.37 -9.89 0.95
CA LYS A 122 -0.81 -9.29 0.33
C LYS A 122 -1.03 -7.89 0.91
N LEU A 123 -1.05 -6.91 0.02
CA LEU A 123 -1.40 -5.53 0.27
C LEU A 123 -2.85 -5.28 -0.16
N GLN A 124 -3.71 -4.98 0.80
CA GLN A 124 -5.08 -4.55 0.59
C GLN A 124 -5.10 -3.03 0.40
N LEU A 125 -5.82 -2.56 -0.62
CA LEU A 125 -6.03 -1.16 -0.95
C LEU A 125 -7.50 -0.83 -0.73
N ARG A 126 -7.82 0.12 0.14
CA ARG A 126 -9.19 0.57 0.39
C ARG A 126 -9.35 2.00 -0.09
N PHE A 127 -10.11 2.19 -1.16
CA PHE A 127 -10.39 3.50 -1.74
C PHE A 127 -11.60 4.10 -1.01
N LEU A 128 -11.41 5.20 -0.28
CA LEU A 128 -12.41 5.81 0.61
C LEU A 128 -13.04 7.11 0.04
N GLY A 129 -12.39 7.74 -0.94
CA GLY A 129 -12.79 9.04 -1.53
C GLY A 129 -13.81 8.96 -2.69
N PRO A 130 -14.25 10.13 -3.22
CA PRO A 130 -15.32 10.22 -4.23
C PRO A 130 -14.93 9.59 -5.57
N GLU A 131 -13.64 9.44 -5.86
CA GLU A 131 -13.16 8.70 -7.02
C GLU A 131 -11.84 7.96 -6.71
N PRO A 132 -11.64 6.79 -7.34
CA PRO A 132 -12.58 6.11 -8.23
C PRO A 132 -13.36 5.03 -7.47
N SER A 133 -14.67 5.23 -7.31
CA SER A 133 -15.65 4.31 -6.71
C SER A 133 -15.19 3.58 -5.43
N PRO A 134 -15.78 3.87 -4.25
CA PRO A 134 -15.37 3.21 -3.01
C PRO A 134 -15.35 1.70 -3.16
N GLY A 135 -14.21 1.10 -2.79
CA GLY A 135 -13.91 -0.27 -3.18
C GLY A 135 -12.63 -0.78 -2.55
N THR A 136 -12.41 -2.08 -2.71
CA THR A 136 -11.20 -2.75 -2.19
C THR A 136 -10.46 -3.43 -3.33
N GLY A 137 -9.17 -3.11 -3.48
CA GLY A 137 -8.21 -3.82 -4.31
C GLY A 137 -7.29 -4.71 -3.47
N GLN A 138 -6.74 -5.76 -4.06
CA GLN A 138 -5.73 -6.59 -3.40
C GLN A 138 -4.58 -6.90 -4.36
N LEU A 139 -3.36 -6.60 -3.92
CA LEU A 139 -2.13 -6.93 -4.62
C LEU A 139 -1.36 -8.00 -3.84
N VAL A 140 -0.85 -9.01 -4.54
CA VAL A 140 0.02 -10.05 -3.98
C VAL A 140 1.43 -9.84 -4.52
N VAL A 141 2.38 -9.77 -3.59
CA VAL A 141 3.79 -9.59 -3.88
C VAL A 141 4.57 -10.80 -3.37
N PRO A 142 5.30 -11.53 -4.24
CA PRO A 142 6.12 -12.66 -3.82
C PRO A 142 7.24 -12.21 -2.88
N GLY A 143 7.14 -12.60 -1.61
CA GLY A 143 7.99 -12.09 -0.53
C GLY A 143 9.47 -12.34 -0.79
N ARG A 144 9.83 -13.60 -1.12
CA ARG A 144 11.23 -13.99 -1.41
C ARG A 144 11.85 -13.25 -2.59
N ARG A 145 11.09 -13.02 -3.67
CA ARG A 145 11.61 -12.39 -4.90
C ARG A 145 12.02 -10.93 -4.67
N HIS A 146 11.39 -10.28 -3.70
CA HIS A 146 11.56 -8.86 -3.40
C HIS A 146 12.07 -8.63 -1.96
N ALA A 147 12.64 -9.67 -1.33
CA ALA A 147 13.04 -9.67 0.08
C ALA A 147 13.90 -8.45 0.46
N ALA A 148 14.86 -8.08 -0.38
CA ALA A 148 15.75 -6.94 -0.16
C ALA A 148 15.07 -5.57 -0.29
N LEU A 149 13.88 -5.50 -0.89
CA LEU A 149 13.16 -4.24 -1.11
C LEU A 149 12.18 -3.92 0.02
N TRP A 150 11.75 -4.93 0.80
CA TRP A 150 10.74 -4.77 1.84
C TRP A 150 11.16 -3.89 3.01
N GLN A 151 12.46 -3.80 3.26
CA GLN A 151 13.00 -2.91 4.29
C GLN A 151 12.54 -1.45 4.16
N HIS A 152 12.21 -1.00 2.95
CA HIS A 152 11.80 0.37 2.68
C HIS A 152 10.37 0.68 3.14
N VAL A 153 9.59 -0.33 3.55
CA VAL A 153 8.17 -0.15 3.94
C VAL A 153 7.85 -0.62 5.36
N VAL A 154 8.76 -1.34 6.03
CA VAL A 154 8.52 -1.90 7.38
C VAL A 154 8.16 -0.83 8.41
N ASP A 155 8.79 0.35 8.32
CA ASP A 155 8.63 1.47 9.24
C ASP A 155 7.69 2.56 8.70
N GLY A 156 6.82 2.24 7.74
CA GLY A 156 5.82 3.16 7.20
C GLY A 156 6.30 4.00 6.01
N GLY A 157 7.15 3.41 5.17
CA GLY A 157 7.62 4.07 3.96
C GLY A 157 6.55 4.23 2.88
N LEU A 158 6.95 4.79 1.75
CA LEU A 158 6.07 5.08 0.61
C LEU A 158 6.07 3.93 -0.39
N ILE A 159 4.88 3.60 -0.90
CA ILE A 159 4.68 2.69 -2.02
C ILE A 159 4.10 3.45 -3.21
N GLY A 160 4.69 3.26 -4.39
CA GLY A 160 4.11 3.67 -5.66
C GLY A 160 3.55 2.45 -6.39
N ILE A 161 2.32 2.53 -6.90
CA ILE A 161 1.77 1.53 -7.81
C ILE A 161 1.77 2.11 -9.23
N SER A 162 2.34 1.37 -10.18
CA SER A 162 2.37 1.78 -11.59
C SER A 162 2.23 0.58 -12.53
N SER A 163 2.21 0.83 -13.84
CA SER A 163 2.43 -0.20 -14.87
C SER A 163 3.81 0.01 -15.51
N ALA A 164 4.43 -1.06 -16.01
CA ALA A 164 5.72 -0.95 -16.71
C ALA A 164 5.68 0.11 -17.82
N ARG A 165 4.59 0.14 -18.59
CA ARG A 165 4.37 1.09 -19.68
C ARG A 165 4.31 2.55 -19.20
N ARG A 166 3.75 2.81 -18.03
CA ARG A 166 3.69 4.16 -17.43
C ARG A 166 5.07 4.60 -16.97
N MET A 167 5.77 3.70 -16.28
CA MET A 167 7.11 3.97 -15.78
C MET A 167 8.10 4.23 -16.92
N GLU A 168 8.09 3.36 -17.93
CA GLU A 168 8.91 3.53 -19.14
C GLU A 168 8.71 4.89 -19.80
N ARG A 169 7.47 5.41 -19.87
CA ARG A 169 7.21 6.74 -20.44
C ARG A 169 7.75 7.87 -19.58
N ALA A 170 7.59 7.78 -18.26
CA ALA A 170 8.09 8.80 -17.35
C ALA A 170 9.61 8.89 -17.36
N VAL A 171 10.31 7.77 -17.54
CA VAL A 171 11.78 7.73 -17.51
C VAL A 171 12.43 7.66 -18.91
N ALA A 172 11.66 7.85 -19.99
CA ALA A 172 12.15 7.75 -21.36
C ALA A 172 13.11 8.89 -21.76
N GLY A 173 13.05 10.03 -21.08
CA GLY A 173 13.83 11.22 -21.39
C GLY A 173 15.22 11.22 -20.72
N PRO A 174 16.24 11.82 -21.37
CA PRO A 174 17.57 11.96 -20.77
C PRO A 174 17.61 12.91 -19.55
N GLU A 175 16.56 13.71 -19.35
CA GLU A 175 16.39 14.63 -18.22
C GLU A 175 15.33 14.12 -17.21
N ALA A 176 14.95 12.84 -17.29
CA ALA A 176 13.97 12.27 -16.35
C ALA A 176 14.47 12.33 -14.91
N THR A 177 13.60 12.80 -14.02
CA THR A 177 13.88 13.02 -12.60
C THR A 177 13.10 12.06 -11.73
N PHE A 178 13.46 11.99 -10.44
CA PHE A 178 12.67 11.35 -9.40
C PHE A 178 11.20 11.82 -9.41
N ALA A 179 10.96 13.12 -9.61
CA ALA A 179 9.61 13.68 -9.63
C ALA A 179 8.76 13.15 -10.81
N ASP A 180 9.37 12.90 -11.97
CA ASP A 180 8.68 12.31 -13.13
C ASP A 180 8.24 10.88 -12.83
N GLY A 181 9.12 10.09 -12.19
CA GLY A 181 8.81 8.74 -11.76
C GLY A 181 7.67 8.71 -10.71
N ILE A 182 7.73 9.61 -9.73
CA ILE A 182 6.64 9.79 -8.75
C ILE A 182 5.34 10.20 -9.45
N GLY A 183 5.41 11.08 -10.45
CA GLY A 183 4.28 11.49 -11.28
C GLY A 183 3.60 10.33 -12.04
N ALA A 184 4.32 9.23 -12.28
CA ALA A 184 3.79 8.02 -12.91
C ALA A 184 3.26 6.97 -11.93
N CYS A 185 3.18 7.29 -10.64
CA CYS A 185 2.72 6.35 -9.61
C CYS A 185 1.45 6.83 -8.89
N VAL A 186 0.57 5.88 -8.57
CA VAL A 186 -0.41 6.06 -7.49
C VAL A 186 0.33 5.90 -6.18
N LEU A 187 0.45 6.97 -5.41
CA LEU A 187 1.26 7.01 -4.19
C LEU A 187 0.45 6.64 -2.95
N LEU A 188 1.05 5.79 -2.11
CA LEU A 188 0.50 5.28 -0.87
C LEU A 188 1.48 5.54 0.25
N ALA A 189 1.05 6.30 1.26
CA ALA A 189 1.68 6.24 2.56
C ALA A 189 1.28 4.93 3.21
N THR A 190 2.26 4.15 3.65
CA THR A 190 1.99 2.91 4.39
C THR A 190 2.20 3.13 5.86
N GLY A 191 1.39 2.50 6.70
CA GLY A 191 1.74 2.34 8.11
C GLY A 191 2.83 1.28 8.29
N ALA A 192 3.42 1.23 9.48
CA ALA A 192 4.29 0.12 9.85
C ALA A 192 3.59 -1.22 9.59
N SER A 193 4.33 -2.21 9.10
CA SER A 193 3.78 -3.52 8.72
C SER A 193 4.31 -4.62 9.64
N PRO A 194 3.56 -5.01 10.70
CA PRO A 194 3.95 -6.10 11.58
C PRO A 194 4.15 -7.43 10.86
N VAL A 195 3.41 -7.65 9.75
CA VAL A 195 3.54 -8.84 8.91
C VAL A 195 4.90 -8.87 8.20
N LEU A 196 5.33 -7.74 7.62
CA LEU A 196 6.64 -7.65 6.98
C LEU A 196 7.76 -7.80 8.01
N ASP A 197 7.61 -7.19 9.18
CA ASP A 197 8.59 -7.31 10.26
C ASP A 197 8.76 -8.78 10.71
N GLN A 198 7.65 -9.50 10.91
CA GLN A 198 7.67 -10.93 11.22
C GLN A 198 8.37 -11.78 10.16
N PHE A 199 8.15 -11.50 8.86
CA PHE A 199 8.86 -12.23 7.80
C PHE A 199 10.33 -11.89 7.72
N ILE A 200 10.69 -10.63 7.94
CA ILE A 200 12.10 -10.24 7.99
C ILE A 200 12.83 -10.97 9.12
N GLU A 201 12.23 -11.05 10.30
CA GLU A 201 12.79 -11.79 11.43
C GLU A 201 12.82 -13.30 11.17
N GLY A 202 11.68 -13.87 10.78
CA GLY A 202 11.53 -15.32 10.65
C GLY A 202 12.35 -15.93 9.52
N TYR A 203 12.57 -15.19 8.42
CA TYR A 203 13.34 -15.64 7.28
C TYR A 203 14.75 -15.04 7.20
N GLY A 204 15.13 -14.17 8.15
CA GLY A 204 16.43 -13.50 8.16
C GLY A 204 16.66 -12.61 6.93
N TRP A 205 15.61 -11.95 6.43
CA TRP A 205 15.77 -11.03 5.30
C TRP A 205 16.54 -9.78 5.73
N PRO A 206 17.22 -9.09 4.79
CA PRO A 206 17.97 -7.89 5.11
C PRO A 206 17.05 -6.82 5.72
N ARG A 207 17.48 -6.25 6.85
CA ARG A 207 16.95 -4.97 7.34
C ARG A 207 17.79 -3.85 6.73
N GLY A 208 17.13 -2.90 6.08
CA GLY A 208 17.79 -1.70 5.55
C GLY A 208 18.39 -0.90 6.69
N ALA A 209 19.41 -0.08 6.39
CA ALA A 209 19.85 0.92 7.34
C ALA A 209 18.67 1.88 7.58
N ARG A 210 18.14 1.92 8.80
CA ARG A 210 17.05 2.84 9.17
C ARG A 210 17.44 4.25 8.74
N SER A 211 16.61 4.93 7.94
CA SER A 211 16.54 6.38 7.98
C SER A 211 16.30 6.72 9.44
N SER A 212 17.30 7.30 10.11
CA SER A 212 17.23 7.52 11.56
C SER A 212 16.00 8.37 11.89
N PRO A 213 15.25 8.08 12.97
CA PRO A 213 14.16 8.95 13.37
C PRO A 213 14.71 10.32 13.81
N PRO A 214 13.91 11.40 13.67
CA PRO A 214 14.27 12.75 14.13
C PRO A 214 14.51 12.84 15.63
#